data_AF-A0A374AC19-F1
#
_entry.id   AF-A0A374AC19-F1
#
_cell.length_a   1.000
_cell.length_b   1.000
_cell.length_c   1.000
_cell.angle_alpha   90.00
_cell.angle_beta   90.00
_cell.angle_gamma   90.00
#
_symmetry.space_group_name_H-M   'P 1'
#
loop_
_entity.id
_entity.type
_entity.pdbx_description
1 polymer ?
#
loop_
_entity_poly.entity_id
_entity_poly.type
_entity_poly.pdbx_seq_one_letter_code
_entity_poly.pdbx_strand_id
1 'polypeptide(L)'
;YKYRLRKKYSYEIWNCDNYEKYIDYAFEMLVYNSIGFLNVKVVQFLFGRSKNLRTMKRKKQWLIDKLRENSNEIEICKMLVDIVVTVIPDWKIKYLLEFLKINKKIEDFKELHLFPTSVSWSGSEIPLIIDKINFLISLKGIDYIEHRKYIEEYCRRLKHYKNEVKLREYIENI
;
A
#
# COMPACT_ATOMS: atom_id res chain seq x y z
N TYR A 1 7.31 6.50 26.79
CA TYR A 1 8.79 6.59 26.63
C TYR A 1 9.33 5.71 25.49
N LYS A 2 9.08 4.38 25.48
CA LYS A 2 9.50 3.42 24.42
C LYS A 2 9.14 3.83 22.98
N TYR A 3 7.95 4.41 22.75
CA TYR A 3 7.48 4.83 21.41
C TYR A 3 8.23 6.06 20.85
N ARG A 4 8.62 7.01 21.73
CA ARG A 4 9.42 8.19 21.35
C ARG A 4 10.86 7.80 20.98
N LEU A 5 11.46 6.89 21.76
CA LEU A 5 12.79 6.34 21.48
C LEU A 5 12.79 5.60 20.14
N ARG A 6 11.80 4.74 19.88
CA ARG A 6 11.67 4.06 18.58
C ARG A 6 11.63 5.06 17.43
N LYS A 7 10.69 6.02 17.39
CA LYS A 7 10.59 7.05 16.32
C LYS A 7 11.90 7.80 16.03
N LYS A 8 12.74 8.03 17.04
CA LYS A 8 14.04 8.66 16.88
C LYS A 8 14.99 7.78 16.04
N TYR A 9 15.05 6.47 16.31
CA TYR A 9 15.92 5.54 15.59
C TYR A 9 15.55 5.34 14.11
N SER A 10 14.27 5.24 13.73
CA SER A 10 13.94 5.15 12.29
C SER A 10 14.26 6.44 11.55
N TYR A 11 14.02 7.60 12.18
CA TYR A 11 14.42 8.89 11.62
C TYR A 11 15.94 8.96 11.42
N GLU A 12 16.73 8.46 12.37
CA GLU A 12 18.19 8.43 12.27
C GLU A 12 18.67 7.52 11.13
N ILE A 13 18.07 6.34 10.94
CA ILE A 13 18.41 5.42 9.84
C ILE A 13 18.28 6.15 8.49
N TRP A 14 17.14 6.79 8.21
CA TRP A 14 16.94 7.44 6.91
C TRP A 14 17.79 8.68 6.66
N ASN A 15 18.47 9.22 7.68
CA ASN A 15 19.27 10.43 7.55
C ASN A 15 20.78 10.19 7.51
N CYS A 16 21.25 8.98 7.85
CA CYS A 16 22.66 8.63 7.66
C CYS A 16 22.97 8.39 6.17
N ASP A 17 24.26 8.34 5.84
CA ASP A 17 24.69 8.16 4.45
C ASP A 17 24.51 6.72 3.97
N ASN A 18 24.73 5.74 4.84
CA ASN A 18 24.57 4.31 4.55
C ASN A 18 23.16 3.77 4.83
N TYR A 19 22.13 4.62 4.70
CA TYR A 19 20.76 4.27 5.09
C TYR A 19 20.22 3.03 4.37
N GLU A 20 20.62 2.82 3.12
CA GLU A 20 20.20 1.69 2.27
C GLU A 20 20.55 0.34 2.92
N LYS A 21 21.78 0.17 3.38
CA LYS A 21 22.22 -1.05 4.08
C LYS A 21 21.40 -1.32 5.34
N TYR A 22 21.13 -0.28 6.12
CA TYR A 22 20.39 -0.43 7.38
C TYR A 22 18.92 -0.71 7.15
N ILE A 23 18.30 -0.08 6.15
CA ILE A 23 16.91 -0.32 5.84
C ILE A 23 16.71 -1.69 5.17
N ASP A 24 17.64 -2.14 4.33
CA ASP A 24 17.63 -3.49 3.75
C ASP A 24 17.61 -4.54 4.86
N TYR A 25 18.56 -4.44 5.80
CA TYR A 25 18.61 -5.34 6.95
C TYR A 25 17.33 -5.27 7.81
N ALA A 26 16.81 -4.07 8.07
CA ALA A 26 15.59 -3.90 8.85
C ALA A 26 14.35 -4.46 8.12
N PHE A 27 14.27 -4.31 6.80
CA PHE A 27 13.20 -4.87 5.99
C PHE A 27 13.25 -6.39 6.01
N GLU A 28 14.42 -6.98 5.76
CA GLU A 28 14.59 -8.43 5.77
C GLU A 28 14.21 -9.04 7.13
N MET A 29 14.75 -8.50 8.21
CA MET A 29 14.55 -9.04 9.57
C MET A 29 13.15 -8.80 10.13
N LEU A 30 12.54 -7.64 9.85
CA LEU A 30 11.32 -7.22 10.54
C LEU A 30 10.06 -7.29 9.67
N VAL A 31 10.21 -7.38 8.35
CA VAL A 31 9.10 -7.36 7.40
C VAL A 31 9.07 -8.66 6.60
N TYR A 32 10.13 -8.96 5.85
CA TYR A 32 10.15 -10.11 4.93
C TYR A 32 10.08 -11.44 5.69
N ASN A 33 10.91 -11.62 6.71
CA ASN A 33 10.92 -12.84 7.53
C ASN A 33 9.77 -12.90 8.56
N SER A 34 8.85 -11.93 8.54
CA SER A 34 7.72 -11.94 9.47
C SER A 34 6.65 -12.93 9.00
N ILE A 35 6.23 -13.84 9.89
CA ILE A 35 5.28 -14.90 9.55
C ILE A 35 3.86 -14.31 9.42
N GLY A 36 3.21 -14.57 8.29
CA GLY A 36 1.77 -14.42 8.10
C GLY A 36 1.31 -13.09 7.52
N PHE A 37 1.42 -11.99 8.28
CA PHE A 37 0.82 -10.70 7.92
C PHE A 37 1.76 -9.52 8.13
N LEU A 38 1.58 -8.48 7.31
CA LEU A 38 2.33 -7.23 7.44
C LEU A 38 2.12 -6.61 8.83
N ASN A 39 3.19 -6.52 9.62
CA ASN A 39 3.12 -5.85 10.91
C ASN A 39 3.03 -4.33 10.71
N VAL A 40 1.80 -3.82 10.64
CA VAL A 40 1.47 -2.40 10.37
C VAL A 40 2.27 -1.45 11.28
N LYS A 41 2.49 -1.80 12.54
CA LYS A 41 3.26 -0.95 13.48
C LYS A 41 4.73 -0.86 13.09
N VAL A 42 5.34 -1.95 12.62
CA VAL A 42 6.73 -1.99 12.15
C VAL A 42 6.87 -1.21 10.85
N VAL A 43 5.99 -1.42 9.87
CA VAL A 43 6.08 -0.69 8.60
C VAL A 43 5.75 0.79 8.76
N GLN A 44 4.79 1.15 9.62
CA GLN A 44 4.52 2.55 9.95
C GLN A 44 5.74 3.19 10.63
N PHE A 45 6.48 2.40 11.40
CA PHE A 45 7.68 2.86 12.07
C PHE A 45 8.84 3.12 11.08
N LEU A 46 9.08 2.19 10.15
CA LEU A 46 10.15 2.30 9.15
C LEU A 46 9.79 3.28 8.02
N PHE A 47 8.63 3.11 7.41
CA PHE A 47 8.23 3.78 6.17
C PHE A 47 7.16 4.86 6.35
N GLY A 48 6.58 5.01 7.54
CA GLY A 48 5.54 6.01 7.77
C GLY A 48 5.98 7.46 7.49
N ARG A 49 4.98 8.34 7.31
CA ARG A 49 5.18 9.74 6.95
C ARG A 49 6.21 10.46 7.83
N SER A 50 7.07 11.24 7.18
CA SER A 50 8.02 12.17 7.79
C SER A 50 7.75 13.58 7.27
N LYS A 51 7.92 14.58 8.15
CA LYS A 51 7.89 16.00 7.74
C LYS A 51 9.15 16.40 6.96
N ASN A 52 10.23 15.64 7.10
CA ASN A 52 11.48 15.88 6.39
C ASN A 52 11.37 15.38 4.95
N LEU A 53 11.46 16.30 3.98
CA LEU A 53 11.35 16.01 2.55
C LEU A 53 12.48 15.09 2.05
N ARG A 54 13.71 15.23 2.55
CA ARG A 54 14.84 14.36 2.20
C ARG A 54 14.56 12.92 2.62
N THR A 55 14.09 12.73 3.86
CA THR A 55 13.69 11.42 4.38
C THR A 55 12.57 10.81 3.52
N MET A 56 11.54 11.58 3.18
CA MET A 56 10.45 11.08 2.33
C MET A 56 10.91 10.74 0.91
N LYS A 57 11.83 11.51 0.34
CA LYS A 57 12.43 11.22 -0.97
C LYS A 57 13.20 9.90 -0.93
N ARG A 58 14.05 9.69 0.08
CA ARG A 58 14.81 8.44 0.27
C ARG A 58 13.90 7.22 0.43
N LYS A 59 12.84 7.32 1.25
CA LYS A 59 11.84 6.25 1.41
C LYS A 59 11.21 5.84 0.08
N LYS A 60 10.73 6.82 -0.69
CA LYS A 60 10.10 6.58 -1.99
C LYS A 60 11.10 6.00 -3.00
N GLN A 61 12.33 6.52 -3.01
CA GLN A 61 13.37 6.04 -3.90
C GLN A 61 13.70 4.58 -3.61
N TRP A 62 13.99 4.25 -2.35
CA TRP A 62 14.25 2.88 -1.92
C TRP A 62 13.10 1.91 -2.28
N LEU A 63 11.84 2.32 -2.09
CA LEU A 63 10.69 1.50 -2.46
C LEU A 63 10.61 1.25 -3.98
N ILE A 64 10.97 2.23 -4.82
CA ILE A 64 11.02 2.03 -6.28
C ILE A 64 12.19 1.13 -6.67
N ASP A 65 13.35 1.32 -6.05
CA ASP A 65 14.54 0.53 -6.37
C ASP A 65 14.30 -0.94 -6.01
N LYS A 66 13.75 -1.21 -4.82
CA LYS A 66 13.38 -2.58 -4.42
C LYS A 66 12.31 -3.19 -5.30
N LEU A 67 11.34 -2.40 -5.78
CA LEU A 67 10.33 -2.88 -6.72
C LEU A 67 10.97 -3.32 -8.04
N ARG A 68 11.95 -2.55 -8.54
CA ARG A 68 12.66 -2.84 -9.80
C ARG A 68 13.55 -4.07 -9.66
N GLU A 69 14.32 -4.12 -8.58
CA GLU A 69 15.20 -5.25 -8.23
C GLU A 69 14.42 -6.57 -8.14
N ASN A 70 13.21 -6.55 -7.59
CA ASN A 70 12.41 -7.75 -7.28
C ASN A 70 11.18 -7.90 -8.19
N SER A 71 11.20 -7.31 -9.38
CA SER A 71 10.01 -7.22 -10.26
C SER A 71 9.44 -8.56 -10.74
N ASN A 72 10.23 -9.64 -10.66
CA ASN A 72 9.81 -11.01 -10.95
C ASN A 72 9.42 -11.82 -9.70
N GLU A 73 9.64 -11.26 -8.50
CA GLU A 73 9.29 -11.90 -7.23
C GLU A 73 8.01 -11.30 -6.68
N ILE A 74 6.88 -11.91 -7.06
CA ILE A 74 5.56 -11.37 -6.77
C ILE A 74 5.28 -11.22 -5.27
N GLU A 75 5.78 -12.14 -4.43
CA GLU A 75 5.61 -12.06 -2.98
C GLU A 75 6.29 -10.82 -2.38
N ILE A 76 7.49 -10.47 -2.86
CA ILE A 76 8.16 -9.24 -2.42
C ILE A 76 7.39 -8.02 -2.94
N CYS A 77 6.95 -8.04 -4.21
CA CYS A 77 6.15 -6.96 -4.78
C CYS A 77 4.85 -6.72 -3.98
N LYS A 78 4.16 -7.79 -3.57
CA LYS A 78 2.96 -7.72 -2.71
C LYS A 78 3.28 -7.01 -1.39
N MET A 79 4.36 -7.41 -0.70
CA MET A 79 4.77 -6.74 0.54
C MET A 79 5.10 -5.26 0.36
N LEU A 80 5.80 -4.90 -0.73
CA LEU A 80 6.14 -3.52 -1.03
C LEU A 80 4.89 -2.66 -1.34
N VAL A 81 3.94 -3.21 -2.09
CA VAL A 81 2.65 -2.56 -2.35
C VAL A 81 1.86 -2.41 -1.04
N ASP A 82 1.81 -3.44 -0.20
CA ASP A 82 1.13 -3.41 1.09
C ASP A 82 1.69 -2.31 2.01
N ILE A 83 3.01 -2.12 2.02
CA ILE A 83 3.66 -1.00 2.72
C ILE A 83 3.11 0.32 2.18
N VAL A 84 3.13 0.54 0.86
CA VAL A 84 2.73 1.82 0.26
C VAL A 84 1.25 2.13 0.51
N VAL A 85 0.34 1.17 0.27
CA VAL A 85 -1.10 1.39 0.47
C VAL A 85 -1.46 1.63 1.93
N THR A 86 -0.66 1.10 2.86
CA THR A 86 -0.91 1.23 4.31
C THR A 86 -0.33 2.53 4.88
N VAL A 87 0.93 2.86 4.57
CA VAL A 87 1.67 3.91 5.31
C VAL A 87 1.96 5.18 4.50
N ILE A 88 1.83 5.11 3.16
CA ILE A 88 2.00 6.26 2.24
C ILE A 88 0.89 6.26 1.16
N PRO A 89 -0.40 6.20 1.54
CA PRO A 89 -1.51 5.96 0.60
C PRO A 89 -1.62 7.03 -0.50
N ASP A 90 -1.25 8.28 -0.23
CA ASP A 90 -1.28 9.36 -1.24
C ASP A 90 -0.34 9.11 -2.42
N TRP A 91 0.65 8.22 -2.26
CA TRP A 91 1.61 7.90 -3.31
C TRP A 91 1.30 6.58 -4.04
N LYS A 92 0.28 5.85 -3.59
CA LYS A 92 -0.02 4.50 -4.09
C LYS A 92 -0.33 4.43 -5.59
N ILE A 93 -1.02 5.43 -6.16
CA ILE A 93 -1.30 5.48 -7.60
C ILE A 93 0.03 5.51 -8.39
N LYS A 94 0.90 6.47 -8.06
CA LYS A 94 2.19 6.61 -8.73
C LYS A 94 3.05 5.35 -8.59
N TYR A 95 3.01 4.72 -7.41
CA TYR A 95 3.77 3.49 -7.16
C TYR A 95 3.26 2.30 -7.99
N LEU A 96 1.95 2.07 -8.03
CA LEU A 96 1.35 1.00 -8.83
C LEU A 96 1.58 1.20 -10.33
N LEU A 97 1.57 2.45 -10.82
CA LEU A 97 1.92 2.74 -12.20
C LEU A 97 3.39 2.42 -12.50
N GLU A 98 4.31 2.60 -11.55
CA GLU A 98 5.71 2.15 -11.70
C GLU A 98 5.82 0.62 -11.73
N PHE A 99 5.06 -0.10 -10.89
CA PHE A 99 4.98 -1.56 -10.96
C PHE A 99 4.55 -2.02 -12.36
N LEU A 100 3.48 -1.44 -12.90
CA LEU A 100 2.92 -1.81 -14.20
C LEU A 100 3.79 -1.46 -15.41
N LYS A 101 4.76 -0.55 -15.25
CA LYS A 101 5.78 -0.31 -16.27
C LYS A 101 6.75 -1.48 -16.38
N ILE A 102 7.00 -2.16 -15.26
CA ILE A 102 8.03 -3.20 -15.13
C ILE A 102 7.39 -4.59 -15.30
N ASN A 103 6.28 -4.85 -14.61
CA ASN A 103 5.55 -6.11 -14.65
C ASN A 103 4.17 -5.91 -15.30
N LYS A 104 3.95 -6.61 -16.41
CA LYS A 104 2.73 -6.52 -17.22
C LYS A 104 1.83 -7.74 -17.09
N LYS A 105 2.16 -8.70 -16.21
CA LYS A 105 1.40 -9.93 -16.03
C LYS A 105 0.15 -9.62 -15.22
N ILE A 106 -1.00 -9.99 -15.76
CA ILE A 106 -2.29 -9.73 -15.11
C ILE A 106 -2.47 -10.61 -13.87
N GLU A 107 -1.90 -11.82 -13.88
CA GLU A 107 -1.90 -12.75 -12.75
C GLU A 107 -1.26 -12.11 -11.53
N ASP A 108 -0.04 -11.59 -11.70
CA ASP A 108 0.71 -10.89 -10.65
C ASP A 108 -0.07 -9.66 -10.14
N PHE A 109 -0.66 -8.87 -11.04
CA PHE A 109 -1.46 -7.70 -10.65
C PHE A 109 -2.69 -8.08 -9.81
N LYS A 110 -3.34 -9.22 -10.10
CA LYS A 110 -4.50 -9.70 -9.34
C LYS A 110 -4.15 -10.11 -7.92
N GLU A 111 -2.91 -10.49 -7.65
CA GLU A 111 -2.44 -10.85 -6.32
C GLU A 111 -2.14 -9.66 -5.42
N LEU A 112 -1.99 -8.45 -5.98
CA LEU A 112 -1.67 -7.25 -5.20
C LEU A 112 -2.85 -6.80 -4.35
N HIS A 113 -2.62 -6.48 -3.08
CA HIS A 113 -3.61 -5.77 -2.29
C HIS A 113 -3.59 -4.27 -2.62
N LEU A 114 -4.57 -3.84 -3.42
CA LEU A 114 -4.73 -2.43 -3.80
C LEU A 114 -5.20 -1.53 -2.64
N PHE A 115 -5.60 -2.14 -1.53
CA PHE A 115 -6.08 -1.49 -0.31
C PHE A 115 -5.52 -2.22 0.91
N PRO A 116 -5.44 -1.54 2.08
CA PRO A 116 -5.09 -2.22 3.32
C PRO A 116 -6.00 -3.42 3.60
N THR A 117 -5.42 -4.52 4.05
CA THR A 117 -6.13 -5.78 4.37
C THR A 117 -7.02 -5.67 5.61
N SER A 118 -6.77 -4.67 6.47
CA SER A 118 -7.59 -4.34 7.62
C SER A 118 -7.92 -2.86 7.63
N VAL A 119 -9.21 -2.55 7.76
CA VAL A 119 -9.73 -1.18 7.89
C VAL A 119 -10.83 -1.22 8.95
N SER A 120 -10.82 -0.22 9.83
CA SER A 120 -11.91 0.03 10.78
C SER A 120 -12.50 1.40 10.49
N TRP A 121 -13.79 1.56 10.75
CA TRP A 121 -14.51 2.81 10.56
C TRP A 121 -15.47 3.06 11.72
N SER A 122 -15.88 4.30 11.86
CA SER A 122 -16.93 4.73 12.78
C SER A 122 -18.02 5.45 11.98
N GLY A 123 -19.27 5.16 12.27
CA GLY A 123 -20.39 5.61 11.44
C GLY A 123 -20.52 4.77 10.17
N SER A 124 -20.77 5.41 9.03
CA SER A 124 -21.02 4.73 7.76
C SER A 124 -19.74 4.24 7.08
N GLU A 125 -19.76 3.02 6.54
CA GLU A 125 -18.69 2.48 5.68
C GLU A 125 -18.75 3.07 4.26
N ILE A 126 -19.90 3.61 3.85
CA ILE A 126 -20.15 4.09 2.48
C ILE A 126 -19.07 5.05 1.95
N PRO A 127 -18.58 6.05 2.71
CA PRO A 127 -17.51 6.92 2.24
C PRO A 127 -16.22 6.16 1.89
N LEU A 128 -15.85 5.14 2.68
CA LEU A 128 -14.67 4.33 2.42
C LEU A 128 -14.82 3.51 1.13
N ILE A 129 -16.02 2.98 0.88
CA ILE A 129 -16.31 2.24 -0.35
C ILE A 129 -16.24 3.17 -1.57
N ILE A 130 -16.75 4.40 -1.44
CA ILE A 130 -16.65 5.44 -2.49
C ILE A 130 -15.18 5.78 -2.77
N ASP A 131 -14.35 5.96 -1.74
CA ASP A 131 -12.92 6.22 -1.89
C ASP A 131 -12.19 5.08 -2.60
N LYS A 132 -12.53 3.83 -2.28
CA LYS A 132 -12.00 2.64 -2.98
C LYS A 132 -12.38 2.67 -4.47
N ILE A 133 -13.63 2.99 -4.80
CA ILE A 133 -14.10 3.09 -6.19
C ILE A 133 -13.38 4.22 -6.94
N ASN A 134 -13.28 5.41 -6.35
CA ASN A 134 -12.62 6.56 -6.96
C ASN A 134 -11.15 6.28 -7.23
N PHE A 135 -10.48 5.60 -6.30
CA PHE A 135 -9.12 5.13 -6.49
C PHE A 135 -8.99 4.17 -7.69
N LEU A 136 -9.85 3.15 -7.79
CA LEU A 136 -9.81 2.23 -8.93
C LEU A 136 -10.07 2.95 -10.26
N ILE A 137 -10.97 3.93 -10.29
CA ILE A 137 -11.23 4.75 -11.48
C ILE A 137 -9.96 5.51 -11.89
N SER A 138 -9.19 6.04 -10.93
CA SER A 138 -7.93 6.73 -11.24
C SER A 138 -6.86 5.83 -11.88
N LEU A 139 -6.94 4.51 -11.67
CA LEU A 139 -6.06 3.53 -12.31
C LEU A 139 -6.52 3.14 -13.72
N LYS A 140 -7.69 3.56 -14.20
CA LYS A 140 -8.20 3.16 -15.53
C LYS A 140 -7.37 3.68 -16.71
N GLY A 141 -6.46 4.63 -16.48
CA GLY A 141 -5.51 5.12 -17.50
C GLY A 141 -4.39 4.14 -17.86
N ILE A 142 -4.44 2.89 -17.37
CA ILE A 142 -3.47 1.84 -17.71
C ILE A 142 -3.74 1.34 -19.15
N ASP A 143 -2.70 1.26 -19.97
CA ASP A 143 -2.81 0.86 -21.39
C ASP A 143 -3.24 -0.61 -21.59
N TYR A 144 -3.03 -1.46 -20.57
CA TYR A 144 -3.31 -2.89 -20.64
C TYR A 144 -4.81 -3.20 -20.51
N ILE A 145 -5.39 -3.76 -21.57
CA ILE A 145 -6.83 -4.07 -21.68
C ILE A 145 -7.30 -5.01 -20.55
N GLU A 146 -6.54 -6.06 -20.25
CA GLU A 146 -6.92 -7.04 -19.22
C GLU A 146 -6.92 -6.44 -17.82
N HIS A 147 -5.99 -5.54 -17.53
CA HIS A 147 -5.91 -4.83 -16.26
C HIS A 147 -7.10 -3.89 -16.10
N ARG A 148 -7.44 -3.15 -17.16
CA ARG A 148 -8.65 -2.30 -17.18
C ARG A 148 -9.90 -3.11 -16.92
N LYS A 149 -10.06 -4.25 -17.60
CA LYS A 149 -11.20 -5.16 -17.40
C LYS A 149 -11.30 -5.64 -15.95
N TYR A 150 -10.17 -6.06 -15.35
CA TYR A 150 -10.13 -6.47 -13.96
C TYR A 150 -10.51 -5.34 -12.99
N ILE A 151 -9.97 -4.13 -13.20
CA ILE A 151 -10.31 -2.95 -12.40
C ILE A 151 -11.80 -2.60 -12.51
N GLU A 152 -12.37 -2.68 -13.71
CA GLU A 152 -13.80 -2.44 -13.93
C GLU A 152 -14.70 -3.44 -13.22
N GLU A 153 -14.34 -4.72 -13.26
CA GLU A 153 -15.03 -5.76 -12.53
C GLU A 153 -14.94 -5.51 -11.02
N TYR A 154 -13.76 -5.12 -10.52
CA TYR A 154 -13.58 -4.79 -9.11
C TYR A 154 -14.44 -3.57 -8.70
N CYS A 155 -14.49 -2.53 -9.53
CA CYS A 155 -15.41 -1.41 -9.33
C CYS A 155 -16.87 -1.87 -9.26
N ARG A 156 -17.30 -2.81 -10.12
CA ARG A 156 -18.67 -3.34 -10.11
C ARG A 156 -18.98 -4.06 -8.80
N ARG A 157 -18.06 -4.91 -8.32
CA ARG A 157 -18.20 -5.61 -7.02
C ARG A 157 -18.32 -4.61 -5.85
N LEU A 158 -17.50 -3.56 -5.83
CA LEU A 158 -17.60 -2.53 -4.77
C LEU A 158 -18.90 -1.73 -4.85
N LYS A 159 -19.42 -1.45 -6.06
CA LYS A 159 -20.72 -0.78 -6.22
C LYS A 159 -21.88 -1.63 -5.70
N HIS A 160 -21.83 -2.95 -5.94
CA HIS A 160 -22.80 -3.89 -5.36
C HIS A 160 -22.72 -3.88 -3.84
N TYR A 161 -21.52 -4.07 -3.29
CA TYR A 161 -21.27 -4.07 -1.85
C TYR A 161 -21.74 -2.77 -1.18
N LYS A 162 -21.50 -1.63 -1.81
CA LYS A 162 -22.00 -0.33 -1.34
C LYS A 162 -23.52 -0.32 -1.15
N ASN A 163 -24.27 -0.94 -2.06
CA ASN A 163 -25.73 -0.99 -1.95
C ASN A 163 -26.17 -1.90 -0.79
N GLU A 164 -25.48 -3.02 -0.57
CA GLU A 164 -25.73 -3.92 0.56
C GLU A 164 -25.48 -3.23 1.89
N VAL A 165 -24.36 -2.51 2.01
CA VAL A 165 -24.04 -1.69 3.19
C VAL A 165 -25.09 -0.61 3.40
N LYS A 166 -25.54 0.07 2.34
CA LYS A 166 -26.56 1.12 2.45
C LYS A 166 -27.88 0.58 3.01
N LEU A 167 -28.31 -0.61 2.58
CA LEU A 167 -29.51 -1.25 3.09
C LEU A 167 -29.35 -1.65 4.55
N ARG A 168 -28.20 -2.23 4.91
CA ARG A 168 -27.88 -2.62 6.29
C ARG A 168 -27.88 -1.42 7.24
N GLU A 169 -27.14 -0.37 6.89
CA GLU A 169 -27.07 0.85 7.71
C GLU A 169 -28.43 1.53 7.83
N TYR A 170 -29.29 1.48 6.80
CA TYR A 170 -30.66 2.02 6.90
C TYR A 170 -31.49 1.26 7.93
N ILE A 171 -31.45 -0.08 7.93
CA ILE A 171 -32.20 -0.93 8.87
C ILE A 171 -31.69 -0.76 10.31
N GLU A 172 -30.38 -0.66 10.51
CA GLU A 172 -29.78 -0.48 11.84
C GLU A 172 -30.10 0.89 12.47
N ASN A 173 -30.55 1.86 11.68
CA ASN A 173 -30.95 3.19 12.12
C ASN A 173 -32.49 3.34 12.30
N ILE A 174 -33.25 2.24 12.19
CA ILE A 174 -34.68 2.16 12.54
C ILE A 174 -34.83 1.66 13.97
#